data_AF-A0A842UWW2-F1
#
_entry.id   AF-A0A842UWW2-F1
#
_cell.length_a   1.000
_cell.length_b   1.000
_cell.length_c   1.000
_cell.angle_alpha   90.00
_cell.angle_beta   90.00
_cell.angle_gamma   90.00
#
_symmetry.space_group_name_H-M   'P 1'
#
loop_
_entity.id
_entity.type
_entity.pdbx_description
1 polymer ?
#
loop_
_entity_poly.entity_id
_entity_poly.type
_entity_poly.pdbx_seq_one_letter_code
_entity_poly.pdbx_strand_id
1 'polypeptide(L)'
;DKAITSVQKKGVSRSKARYKHTQKTKGKRRGLGSRKGSFNARADKKKEWMNKIRLQRNFIKELIDKGLITQKTYQSLYSKTRGGFFRSKRHIKLYLEEHHLIKEKNK
;
A
#
# COMPACT_ATOMS: atom_id res chain seq x y z
N ASP A 1 -32.59 -34.52 37.60
CA ASP A 1 -32.99 -33.99 36.28
C ASP A 1 -32.59 -32.53 36.08
N LYS A 2 -32.18 -32.15 34.86
CA LYS A 2 -31.85 -30.77 34.47
C LYS A 2 -33.13 -29.94 34.30
N ALA A 3 -33.72 -29.48 35.39
CA ALA A 3 -35.01 -28.78 35.39
C ALA A 3 -34.98 -27.38 34.73
N ILE A 4 -33.82 -26.71 34.67
CA ILE A 4 -33.68 -25.36 34.07
C ILE A 4 -32.36 -25.30 33.29
N THR A 5 -32.41 -24.78 32.05
CA THR A 5 -31.22 -24.56 31.19
C THR A 5 -31.23 -23.19 30.55
N SER A 6 -30.05 -22.57 30.41
CA SER A 6 -29.90 -21.27 29.72
C SER A 6 -30.03 -21.43 28.20
N VAL A 7 -30.84 -20.59 27.57
CA VAL A 7 -30.94 -20.50 26.11
C VAL A 7 -29.70 -19.78 25.55
N GLN A 8 -29.06 -20.37 24.54
CA GLN A 8 -27.93 -19.72 23.86
C GLN A 8 -28.37 -18.42 23.17
N LYS A 9 -27.59 -17.36 23.36
CA LYS A 9 -27.83 -16.07 22.71
C LYS A 9 -27.74 -16.21 21.19
N LYS A 10 -28.75 -15.72 20.47
CA LYS A 10 -28.76 -15.69 19.00
C LYS A 10 -27.84 -14.58 18.48
N GLY A 11 -26.83 -14.94 17.69
CA GLY A 11 -25.94 -14.00 17.00
C GLY A 11 -26.38 -13.72 15.56
N VAL A 12 -25.95 -12.58 14.99
CA VAL A 12 -26.18 -12.25 13.58
C VAL A 12 -25.04 -12.81 12.72
N SER A 13 -25.38 -13.58 11.69
CA SER A 13 -24.38 -14.16 10.79
C SER A 13 -23.72 -13.11 9.88
N ARG A 14 -22.42 -13.27 9.62
CA ARG A 14 -21.66 -12.40 8.70
C ARG A 14 -21.36 -13.06 7.35
N SER A 15 -21.96 -14.21 7.05
CA SER A 15 -21.68 -15.01 5.84
C SER A 15 -21.85 -14.18 4.55
N LYS A 16 -22.99 -13.52 4.39
CA LYS A 16 -23.31 -12.69 3.22
C LYS A 16 -22.40 -11.47 3.10
N ALA A 17 -22.02 -10.87 4.24
CA ALA A 17 -21.07 -9.75 4.27
C ALA A 17 -19.67 -10.18 3.81
N ARG A 18 -19.18 -11.33 4.31
CA ARG A 18 -17.90 -11.92 3.89
C ARG A 18 -17.90 -12.26 2.40
N TYR A 19 -18.97 -12.88 1.89
CA TYR A 19 -19.12 -13.14 0.45
C TYR A 19 -19.06 -11.85 -0.39
N LYS A 20 -19.77 -10.78 0.02
CA LYS A 20 -19.68 -9.49 -0.66
C LYS A 20 -18.26 -8.91 -0.62
N HIS A 21 -17.56 -9.06 0.50
CA HIS A 21 -16.17 -8.60 0.65
C HIS A 21 -15.24 -9.33 -0.31
N THR A 22 -15.30 -10.67 -0.40
CA THR A 22 -14.45 -11.45 -1.32
C THR A 22 -14.72 -11.13 -2.80
N GLN A 23 -15.96 -10.83 -3.18
CA GLN A 23 -16.25 -10.36 -4.54
C GLN A 23 -15.66 -8.96 -4.79
N LYS A 24 -15.72 -8.06 -3.80
CA LYS A 24 -15.14 -6.70 -3.90
C LYS A 24 -13.61 -6.71 -3.96
N THR A 25 -12.93 -7.61 -3.23
CA THR A 25 -11.47 -7.73 -3.29
C THR A 25 -11.00 -8.24 -4.65
N LYS A 26 -11.77 -9.13 -5.30
CA LYS A 26 -11.56 -9.55 -6.69
C LYS A 26 -11.86 -8.46 -7.74
N GLY A 27 -12.26 -7.25 -7.32
CA GLY A 27 -12.60 -6.14 -8.21
C GLY A 27 -14.05 -6.10 -8.71
N LYS A 28 -14.87 -7.12 -8.42
CA LYS A 28 -16.30 -7.15 -8.80
C LYS A 28 -17.13 -6.21 -7.91
N ARG A 29 -18.33 -5.84 -8.37
CA ARG A 29 -19.27 -4.95 -7.62
C ARG A 29 -18.67 -3.56 -7.30
N ARG A 30 -17.77 -3.06 -8.16
CA ARG A 30 -17.12 -1.73 -8.07
C ARG A 30 -17.41 -0.83 -9.29
N GLY A 31 -18.38 -1.19 -10.14
CA GLY A 31 -18.78 -0.43 -11.33
C GLY A 31 -19.43 0.93 -10.99
N LEU A 32 -19.66 1.76 -12.01
CA LEU A 32 -20.12 3.15 -11.85
C LEU A 32 -21.44 3.27 -11.07
N GLY A 33 -22.47 2.48 -11.44
CA GLY A 33 -23.78 2.52 -10.76
C GLY A 33 -23.78 2.04 -9.30
N SER A 34 -22.72 1.37 -8.83
CA SER A 34 -22.58 1.00 -7.41
C SER A 34 -21.89 2.08 -6.57
N ARG A 35 -21.40 3.16 -7.20
CA ARG A 35 -20.65 4.24 -6.54
C ARG A 35 -21.60 5.38 -6.25
N LYS A 36 -21.70 5.80 -4.98
CA LYS A 36 -22.57 6.90 -4.54
C LYS A 36 -21.82 8.17 -4.14
N GLY A 37 -20.56 8.07 -3.73
CA GLY A 37 -19.72 9.21 -3.32
C GLY A 37 -18.78 9.70 -4.43
N SER A 38 -18.36 10.96 -4.32
CA SER A 38 -17.35 11.57 -5.20
C SER A 38 -16.01 10.83 -5.13
N PHE A 39 -15.14 11.05 -6.12
CA PHE A 39 -13.82 10.41 -6.17
C PHE A 39 -13.01 10.73 -4.91
N ASN A 40 -12.89 12.02 -4.57
CA ASN A 40 -12.08 12.47 -3.41
C ASN A 40 -12.62 11.96 -2.07
N ALA A 41 -13.94 11.79 -1.93
CA ALA A 41 -14.53 11.23 -0.71
C ALA A 41 -14.21 9.74 -0.53
N ARG A 42 -14.03 9.01 -1.65
CA ARG A 42 -13.73 7.57 -1.65
C ARG A 42 -12.22 7.28 -1.60
N ALA A 43 -11.44 8.23 -2.10
CA ALA A 43 -9.99 8.18 -2.23
C ALA A 43 -9.44 9.59 -2.01
N ASP A 44 -9.05 9.90 -0.77
CA ASP A 44 -8.51 11.22 -0.44
C ASP A 44 -7.13 11.41 -1.09
N LYS A 45 -7.02 12.44 -1.93
CA LYS A 45 -5.80 12.82 -2.65
C LYS A 45 -4.61 13.01 -1.71
N LYS A 46 -4.82 13.63 -0.55
CA LYS A 46 -3.73 13.88 0.42
C LYS A 46 -3.24 12.56 1.00
N LYS A 47 -4.15 11.68 1.42
CA LYS A 47 -3.81 10.34 1.92
C LYS A 47 -3.08 9.50 0.88
N GLU A 48 -3.52 9.52 -0.38
CA GLU A 48 -2.83 8.82 -1.46
C GLU A 48 -1.41 9.35 -1.68
N TRP A 49 -1.23 10.67 -1.73
CA TRP A 49 0.09 11.29 -1.86
C TRP A 49 1.00 10.94 -0.68
N MET A 50 0.50 11.01 0.56
CA MET A 50 1.25 10.63 1.75
C MET A 50 1.70 9.16 1.69
N ASN A 51 0.80 8.24 1.31
CA ASN A 51 1.12 6.83 1.19
C ASN A 51 2.19 6.58 0.11
N LYS A 52 2.08 7.25 -1.04
CA LYS A 52 3.05 7.16 -2.13
C LYS A 52 4.44 7.62 -1.70
N ILE A 53 4.54 8.80 -1.08
CA ILE A 53 5.82 9.37 -0.64
C ILE A 53 6.44 8.55 0.49
N ARG A 54 5.64 8.10 1.47
CA ARG A 54 6.13 7.24 2.56
C ARG A 54 6.68 5.91 2.04
N LEU A 55 5.97 5.26 1.12
CA LEU A 55 6.44 4.01 0.49
C LEU A 55 7.79 4.22 -0.21
N GLN A 56 7.93 5.31 -0.98
CA GLN A 56 9.16 5.62 -1.71
C GLN A 56 10.34 5.93 -0.76
N ARG A 57 10.11 6.74 0.28
CA ARG A 57 11.13 7.07 1.28
C ARG A 57 11.57 5.87 2.10
N ASN A 58 10.61 5.05 2.54
CA ASN A 58 10.92 3.81 3.26
C ASN A 58 11.77 2.88 2.39
N PHE A 59 11.45 2.74 1.10
CA PHE A 59 12.26 1.94 0.20
C PHE A 59 13.68 2.46 0.04
N ILE A 60 13.86 3.77 -0.15
CA ILE A 60 15.21 4.36 -0.26
C ILE A 60 15.99 4.20 1.06
N LYS A 61 15.30 4.28 2.21
CA LYS A 61 15.89 3.98 3.53
C LYS A 61 16.34 2.51 3.62
N GLU A 62 15.48 1.57 3.23
CA GLU A 62 15.85 0.14 3.19
C GLU A 62 17.09 -0.14 2.32
N LEU A 63 17.27 0.61 1.22
CA LEU A 63 18.44 0.44 0.34
C LEU A 63 19.74 0.89 1.01
N ILE A 64 19.71 1.98 1.79
CA ILE A 64 20.90 2.45 2.51
C ILE A 64 21.20 1.60 3.74
N ASP A 65 20.17 1.15 4.46
CA ASP A 65 20.33 0.23 5.59
C ASP A 65 20.97 -1.09 5.16
N LYS A 66 20.74 -1.51 3.91
CA LYS A 66 21.37 -2.69 3.28
C LYS A 66 22.75 -2.41 2.66
N GLY A 67 23.22 -1.16 2.68
CA GLY A 67 24.48 -0.76 2.07
C GLY A 67 24.50 -0.81 0.53
N LEU A 68 23.34 -0.95 -0.13
CA LEU A 68 23.25 -1.08 -1.60
C LEU A 68 23.50 0.25 -2.33
N ILE A 69 23.32 1.37 -1.63
CA ILE A 69 23.50 2.72 -2.16
C ILE A 69 24.40 3.52 -1.23
N THR A 70 25.02 4.59 -1.75
CA THR A 70 25.82 5.51 -0.93
C THR A 70 24.94 6.58 -0.28
N GLN A 71 25.47 7.27 0.73
CA GLN A 71 24.78 8.38 1.38
C GLN A 71 24.46 9.52 0.40
N LYS A 72 25.36 9.78 -0.57
CA LYS A 72 25.16 10.80 -1.61
C LYS A 72 24.01 10.44 -2.54
N THR A 73 23.92 9.18 -2.96
CA THR A 73 22.80 8.75 -3.82
C THR A 73 21.48 8.73 -3.05
N TYR A 74 21.47 8.33 -1.78
CA TYR A 74 20.31 8.45 -0.89
C TYR A 74 19.74 9.88 -0.86
N GLN A 75 20.59 10.89 -0.62
CA GLN A 75 20.14 12.29 -0.56
C GLN A 75 19.53 12.76 -1.88
N SER A 76 20.15 12.41 -3.02
CA SER A 76 19.63 12.74 -4.36
C SER A 76 18.25 12.11 -4.61
N LEU A 77 18.10 10.82 -4.29
CA LEU A 77 16.84 10.09 -4.45
C LEU A 77 15.75 10.63 -3.51
N TYR A 78 16.11 11.01 -2.30
CA TYR A 78 15.18 11.59 -1.32
C TYR A 78 14.61 12.93 -1.80
N SER A 79 15.47 13.81 -2.32
CA SER A 79 15.07 15.10 -2.91
C SER A 79 14.19 14.91 -4.14
N LYS A 80 14.54 13.99 -5.05
CA LYS A 80 13.71 13.63 -6.23
C LYS A 80 12.35 13.07 -5.82
N THR A 81 12.31 12.27 -4.76
CA THR A 81 11.06 11.74 -4.18
C THR A 81 10.17 12.87 -3.67
N ARG A 82 10.74 13.85 -2.92
CA ARG A 82 10.01 15.03 -2.46
C ARG A 82 9.39 15.82 -3.63
N GLY A 83 10.11 15.93 -4.75
CA GLY A 83 9.64 16.59 -5.98
C GLY A 83 8.63 15.78 -6.80
N GLY A 84 8.30 14.55 -6.42
CA GLY A 84 7.32 13.72 -7.14
C GLY A 84 7.83 13.10 -8.44
N PHE A 85 9.14 13.12 -8.69
CA PHE A 85 9.76 12.52 -9.88
C PHE A 85 9.43 11.02 -10.03
N PHE A 86 9.35 10.30 -8.92
CA PHE A 86 9.07 8.87 -8.93
C PHE A 86 7.56 8.55 -8.94
N ARG A 87 7.15 7.63 -9.83
CA ARG A 87 5.76 7.15 -9.93
C ARG A 87 5.48 6.00 -8.96
N SER A 88 6.46 5.14 -8.71
CA SER A 88 6.32 3.94 -7.88
C SER A 88 7.69 3.48 -7.36
N LYS A 89 7.70 2.48 -6.47
CA LYS A 89 8.93 1.79 -6.02
C LYS A 89 9.70 1.18 -7.20
N ARG A 90 9.00 0.65 -8.21
CA ARG A 90 9.61 0.14 -9.44
C ARG A 90 10.34 1.23 -10.23
N HIS A 91 9.79 2.45 -10.30
CA HIS A 91 10.45 3.56 -10.99
C HIS A 91 11.79 3.92 -10.34
N ILE A 92 11.86 3.88 -9.00
CA ILE A 92 13.13 4.09 -8.28
C ILE A 92 14.14 2.99 -8.63
N LYS A 93 13.70 1.73 -8.68
CA LYS A 93 14.59 0.62 -9.03
C LYS A 93 15.17 0.76 -10.44
N LEU A 94 14.31 1.07 -11.42
CA LEU A 94 14.71 1.29 -12.80
C LEU A 94 15.73 2.44 -12.90
N TYR A 95 15.44 3.57 -12.25
CA TYR A 95 16.35 4.71 -12.20
C TYR A 95 17.73 4.36 -11.62
N LEU A 96 17.76 3.54 -10.57
CA LEU A 96 19.00 3.09 -9.95
C LEU A 96 19.81 2.15 -10.87
N GLU A 97 19.14 1.29 -11.61
CA GLU A 97 19.74 0.37 -12.59
C GLU A 97 20.31 1.15 -13.79
N GLU A 98 19.52 2.05 -14.38
CA GLU A 98 19.92 2.89 -15.53
C GLU A 98 21.13 3.78 -15.24
N HIS A 99 21.25 4.28 -14.01
CA HIS A 99 22.36 5.13 -13.60
C HIS A 99 23.51 4.37 -12.91
N HIS A 100 23.47 3.03 -12.86
CA HIS A 100 24.48 2.20 -12.21
C HIS A 100 24.79 2.62 -10.77
N LEU A 101 23.78 3.06 -10.02
CA LEU A 101 23.93 3.60 -8.66
C LEU A 101 23.82 2.54 -7.56
N ILE A 102 23.65 1.28 -7.96
CA ILE A 102 23.57 0.13 -7.07
C ILE A 102 24.96 -0.46 -6.94
N LYS A 103 25.45 -0.59 -5.70
CA LYS A 103 26.64 -1.38 -5.43
C LYS A 103 26.33 -2.85 -5.68
N GLU A 104 27.17 -3.53 -6.45
CA GLU A 104 27.08 -4.98 -6.54
C GLU A 104 27.24 -5.57 -5.13
N LYS A 105 26.38 -6.55 -4.80
CA LYS A 105 26.61 -7.35 -3.60
C LYS A 105 27.91 -8.10 -3.85
N ASN A 106 29.00 -7.66 -3.23
CA ASN A 106 30.16 -8.52 -3.04
C ASN A 106 29.64 -9.79 -2.35
N LYS A 107 29.83 -10.91 -3.05
CA LYS A 107 29.49 -12.25 -2.58
C LYS A 107 30.45 -12.65 -1.46
#